data_AF-A0A1X6N869-F1
#
_entry.id   AF-A0A1X6N869-F1
#
_cell.length_a   1.000
_cell.length_b   1.000
_cell.length_c   1.000
_cell.angle_alpha   90.00
_cell.angle_beta   90.00
_cell.angle_gamma   90.00
#
_symmetry.space_group_name_H-M   'P 1'
#
loop_
_entity.id
_entity.type
_entity.pdbx_description
1 polymer ?
#
loop_
_entity_poly.entity_id
_entity_poly.type
_entity_poly.pdbx_seq_one_letter_code
_entity_poly.pdbx_strand_id
1 'polypeptide(L)'
;MADVRGTSAAKAIPQTPGGNAYEISTTTHEALSAWFIGPKAENRELLKSRLLSIVDHISYERHAYFPHDPEFITPTTQASAAYQREAADLERYLTFMTTLLSRYSIPYFSPRYMGHMCFDNSLPATLGYLVAMLHNPNNVAVEASPLTSYVEYCVGQQLCKMLGYRTQEELSEGNNVRSYKSWGHVTCDGSVANLEAMW
;
A
#
# COMPACT_ATOMS: atom_id res chain seq x y z
N MET A 1 2.25 48.36 -38.59
CA MET A 1 2.38 46.90 -38.41
C MET A 1 3.71 46.66 -37.72
N ALA A 2 3.70 46.54 -36.39
CA ALA A 2 4.89 46.39 -35.57
C ALA A 2 4.92 44.99 -34.94
N ASP A 3 6.08 44.38 -35.03
CA ASP A 3 6.47 43.00 -34.72
C ASP A 3 6.37 42.70 -33.21
N VAL A 4 5.70 41.59 -32.87
CA VAL A 4 5.59 41.07 -31.50
C VAL A 4 6.59 39.94 -31.34
N ARG A 5 7.80 40.28 -30.87
CA ARG A 5 8.75 39.31 -30.33
C ARG A 5 9.24 39.79 -28.96
N GLY A 6 8.46 39.48 -27.94
CA GLY A 6 8.92 39.52 -26.55
C GLY A 6 9.75 38.27 -26.27
N THR A 7 11.05 38.44 -26.16
CA THR A 7 12.01 37.43 -25.71
C THR A 7 11.79 37.13 -24.23
N SER A 8 11.07 36.04 -23.93
CA SER A 8 11.07 35.47 -22.57
C SER A 8 12.35 34.66 -22.39
N ALA A 9 13.34 35.24 -21.71
CA ALA A 9 14.55 34.54 -21.32
C ALA A 9 14.18 33.43 -20.33
N ALA A 10 14.30 32.17 -20.77
CA ALA A 10 14.22 31.02 -19.88
C ALA A 10 15.29 31.19 -18.79
N LYS A 11 14.85 31.39 -17.55
CA LYS A 11 15.72 31.55 -16.39
C LYS A 11 16.46 30.23 -16.19
N ALA A 12 17.77 30.21 -16.46
CA ALA A 12 18.59 29.02 -16.29
C ALA A 12 18.52 28.53 -14.83
N ILE A 13 18.28 27.24 -14.66
CA ILE A 13 18.32 26.57 -13.35
C ILE A 13 19.75 26.71 -12.82
N PRO A 14 19.98 27.22 -11.59
CA PRO A 14 21.31 27.29 -11.03
C PRO A 14 21.87 25.86 -10.92
N GLN A 15 22.93 25.56 -11.66
CA GLN A 15 23.67 24.32 -11.46
C GLN A 15 24.68 24.55 -10.34
N THR A 16 24.39 23.99 -9.18
CA THR A 16 25.35 23.89 -8.08
C THR A 16 26.45 22.92 -8.51
N PRO A 17 27.74 23.33 -8.52
CA PRO A 17 28.81 22.44 -8.94
C PRO A 17 29.01 21.36 -7.85
N GLY A 18 28.57 20.14 -8.16
CA GLY A 18 28.76 18.96 -7.30
C GLY A 18 27.50 18.48 -6.54
N GLY A 19 26.37 19.18 -6.67
CA GLY A 19 25.11 18.78 -6.03
C GLY A 19 24.26 17.89 -6.92
N ASN A 20 23.61 16.87 -6.34
CA ASN A 20 22.65 16.04 -7.08
C ASN A 20 21.50 16.92 -7.58
N ALA A 21 20.96 16.69 -8.79
CA ALA A 21 19.86 17.51 -9.34
C ALA A 21 18.58 17.50 -8.47
N TYR A 22 18.53 16.63 -7.46
CA TYR A 22 17.46 16.50 -6.46
C TYR A 22 17.72 17.28 -5.15
N GLU A 23 18.81 18.04 -5.01
CA GLU A 23 19.25 18.63 -3.72
C GLU A 23 18.43 19.86 -3.26
N ILE A 24 17.37 20.24 -3.96
CA ILE A 24 16.41 21.25 -3.48
C ILE A 24 15.26 20.50 -2.78
N SER A 25 15.53 19.98 -1.59
CA SER A 25 14.55 19.23 -0.80
C SER A 25 13.89 20.13 0.27
N THR A 26 12.58 20.06 0.38
CA THR A 26 11.85 20.64 1.52
C THR A 26 11.64 19.57 2.59
N THR A 27 11.43 19.96 3.85
CA THR A 27 11.10 19.01 4.92
C THR A 27 9.89 18.12 4.58
N THR A 28 8.93 18.64 3.81
CA THR A 28 7.80 17.86 3.30
C THR A 28 8.24 16.80 2.28
N HIS A 29 9.16 17.14 1.38
CA HIS A 29 9.72 16.18 0.43
C HIS A 29 10.43 15.05 1.18
N GLU A 30 11.28 15.38 2.15
CA GLU A 30 12.00 14.40 2.98
C GLU A 30 11.04 13.42 3.68
N ALA A 31 9.97 13.94 4.27
CA ALA A 31 8.96 13.12 4.94
C ALA A 31 8.24 12.17 3.96
N LEU A 32 7.86 12.66 2.77
CA LEU A 32 7.18 11.85 1.75
C LEU A 32 8.12 10.82 1.11
N SER A 33 9.42 11.11 1.03
CA SER A 33 10.40 10.15 0.51
C SER A 33 10.41 8.84 1.31
N ALA A 34 10.04 8.86 2.60
CA ALA A 34 9.94 7.65 3.42
C ALA A 34 8.74 6.75 3.09
N TRP A 35 7.77 7.23 2.30
CA TRP A 35 6.53 6.49 2.01
C TRP A 35 6.63 5.58 0.79
N PHE A 36 7.75 5.55 0.07
CA PHE A 36 7.91 4.78 -1.17
C PHE A 36 9.21 3.97 -1.14
N ILE A 37 9.30 2.94 -1.98
CA ILE A 37 10.56 2.21 -2.20
C ILE A 37 11.57 3.12 -2.89
N GLY A 38 11.07 3.90 -3.85
CA GLY A 38 11.81 4.91 -4.59
C GLY A 38 12.26 4.42 -5.97
N PRO A 39 12.52 5.35 -6.92
CA PRO A 39 12.84 5.01 -8.32
C PRO A 39 14.06 4.09 -8.52
N LYS A 40 14.96 4.06 -7.54
CA LYS A 40 16.17 3.22 -7.53
C LYS A 40 16.21 2.28 -6.33
N ALA A 41 15.06 2.06 -5.69
CA ALA A 41 14.95 1.28 -4.46
C ALA A 41 15.87 1.79 -3.34
N GLU A 42 15.89 3.11 -3.18
CA GLU A 42 16.61 3.86 -2.15
C GLU A 42 16.22 3.37 -0.74
N ASN A 43 14.95 3.05 -0.54
CA ASN A 43 14.40 2.56 0.74
C ASN A 43 14.28 1.03 0.81
N ARG A 44 15.03 0.27 0.00
CA ARG A 44 14.94 -1.21 -0.01
C ARG A 44 15.19 -1.85 1.36
N GLU A 45 16.11 -1.32 2.15
CA GLU A 45 16.45 -1.90 3.47
C GLU A 45 15.33 -1.61 4.48
N LEU A 46 14.69 -0.44 4.38
CA LEU A 46 13.48 -0.14 5.13
C LEU A 46 12.39 -1.17 4.81
N LEU A 47 12.10 -1.41 3.53
CA LEU A 47 11.10 -2.42 3.12
C LEU A 47 11.44 -3.82 3.66
N LYS A 48 12.67 -4.31 3.44
CA LYS A 48 13.10 -5.63 3.91
C LYS A 48 12.94 -5.78 5.42
N SER A 49 13.37 -4.78 6.19
CA SER A 49 13.26 -4.82 7.65
C SER A 49 11.80 -4.88 8.13
N ARG A 50 10.88 -4.20 7.44
CA ARG A 50 9.45 -4.23 7.78
C ARG A 50 8.82 -5.57 7.42
N LEU A 51 9.17 -6.15 6.27
CA LEU A 51 8.70 -7.48 5.88
C LEU A 51 9.15 -8.56 6.86
N LEU A 52 10.42 -8.54 7.29
CA LEU A 52 10.93 -9.45 8.31
C LEU A 52 10.16 -9.29 9.63
N SER A 53 10.00 -8.05 10.09
CA SER A 53 9.24 -7.77 11.32
C SER A 53 7.78 -8.25 11.26
N ILE A 54 7.13 -8.18 10.11
CA ILE A 54 5.77 -8.69 9.92
C ILE A 54 5.75 -10.22 10.07
N VAL A 55 6.71 -10.92 9.45
CA VAL A 55 6.83 -12.39 9.55
C VAL A 55 7.10 -12.83 10.98
N ASP A 56 7.99 -12.12 11.68
CA ASP A 56 8.33 -12.42 13.07
C ASP A 56 7.12 -12.22 13.99
N HIS A 57 6.38 -11.12 13.80
CA HIS A 57 5.19 -10.85 14.62
C HIS A 57 4.08 -11.88 14.38
N ILE A 58 3.79 -12.23 13.12
CA ILE A 58 2.78 -13.25 12.80
C ILE A 58 3.19 -14.62 13.35
N SER A 59 4.47 -14.97 13.25
CA SER A 59 4.99 -16.22 13.82
C SER A 59 4.81 -16.26 15.33
N TYR A 60 5.12 -15.17 16.02
CA TYR A 60 4.92 -15.04 17.47
C TYR A 60 3.45 -15.22 17.87
N GLU A 61 2.52 -14.53 17.20
CA GLU A 61 1.09 -14.64 17.50
C GLU A 61 0.55 -16.06 17.23
N ARG A 62 1.02 -16.73 16.18
CA ARG A 62 0.64 -18.12 15.89
C ARG A 62 1.11 -19.09 16.96
N HIS A 63 2.30 -18.88 17.53
CA HIS A 63 2.79 -19.70 18.66
C HIS A 63 2.09 -19.37 19.98
N ALA A 64 1.66 -18.12 20.17
CA ALA A 64 0.90 -17.71 21.35
C ALA A 64 -0.55 -18.23 21.33
N TYR A 65 -1.11 -18.47 20.15
CA TYR A 65 -2.44 -19.04 19.96
C TYR A 65 -2.43 -20.55 20.27
N PHE A 66 -2.86 -20.90 21.49
CA PHE A 66 -2.77 -22.25 22.07
C PHE A 66 -1.33 -22.79 22.17
N PRO A 67 -0.53 -22.30 23.15
CA PRO A 67 0.91 -22.59 23.26
C PRO A 67 1.29 -24.06 23.50
N HIS A 68 0.32 -24.90 23.84
CA HIS A 68 0.54 -26.32 24.12
C HIS A 68 0.29 -27.23 22.90
N ASP A 69 -0.20 -26.68 21.80
CA ASP A 69 -0.42 -27.45 20.58
C ASP A 69 0.94 -27.83 19.96
N PRO A 70 1.10 -29.08 19.47
CA PRO A 70 2.32 -29.52 18.84
C PRO A 70 2.50 -28.88 17.46
N GLU A 71 3.75 -28.76 17.01
CA GLU A 71 4.05 -28.30 15.66
C GLU A 71 3.52 -29.31 14.61
N PHE A 72 2.67 -28.82 13.70
CA PHE A 72 2.13 -29.65 12.63
C PHE A 72 3.17 -29.96 11.53
N ILE A 73 4.08 -29.01 11.27
CA ILE A 73 5.16 -29.15 10.28
C ILE A 73 6.48 -29.31 11.04
N THR A 74 6.90 -30.56 11.23
CA THR A 74 8.10 -30.89 12.01
C THR A 74 9.41 -30.73 11.23
N PRO A 75 10.57 -30.65 11.91
CA PRO A 75 11.89 -30.68 11.26
C PRO A 75 12.10 -31.92 10.37
N THR A 76 11.54 -33.07 10.75
CA THR A 76 11.59 -34.29 9.93
C THR A 76 10.80 -34.13 8.63
N THR A 77 9.63 -33.49 8.69
CA THR A 77 8.84 -33.17 7.49
C THR A 77 9.60 -32.21 6.59
N GLN A 78 10.21 -31.17 7.16
CA GLN A 78 11.02 -30.20 6.41
C GLN A 78 12.26 -30.86 5.78
N ALA A 79 12.89 -31.82 6.46
CA ALA A 79 14.04 -32.55 5.93
C ALA A 79 13.67 -33.58 4.83
N SER A 80 12.37 -33.84 4.61
CA SER A 80 11.93 -34.82 3.61
C SER A 80 12.23 -34.36 2.18
N ALA A 81 12.55 -35.32 1.31
CA ALA A 81 12.84 -35.04 -0.10
C ALA A 81 11.64 -34.44 -0.86
N ALA A 82 10.42 -34.75 -0.43
CA ALA A 82 9.20 -34.16 -1.01
C ALA A 82 9.10 -32.68 -0.65
N TYR A 83 9.25 -32.32 0.63
CA TYR A 83 9.22 -30.93 1.08
C TYR A 83 10.30 -30.08 0.40
N GLN A 84 11.54 -30.57 0.37
CA GLN A 84 12.67 -29.85 -0.25
C GLN A 84 12.45 -29.63 -1.74
N ARG A 85 11.81 -30.57 -2.45
CA ARG A 85 11.45 -30.40 -3.86
C ARG A 85 10.43 -29.28 -4.05
N GLU A 86 9.35 -29.29 -3.28
CA GLU A 86 8.31 -28.26 -3.37
C GLU A 86 8.85 -26.88 -2.97
N ALA A 87 9.71 -26.80 -1.95
CA ALA A 87 10.36 -25.56 -1.56
C ALA A 87 11.28 -25.00 -2.66
N ALA A 88 12.08 -25.86 -3.29
CA ALA A 88 12.93 -25.48 -4.42
C ALA A 88 12.10 -25.05 -5.65
N ASP A 89 10.99 -25.73 -5.93
CA ASP A 89 10.09 -25.34 -7.02
C ASP A 89 9.42 -23.99 -6.74
N LEU A 90 9.00 -23.74 -5.50
CA LEU A 90 8.46 -22.45 -5.09
C LEU A 90 9.48 -21.32 -5.31
N GLU A 91 10.72 -21.49 -4.85
CA GLU A 91 11.79 -20.50 -5.06
C GLU A 91 12.05 -20.26 -6.55
N ARG A 92 12.06 -21.34 -7.36
CA ARG A 92 12.24 -21.27 -8.80
C ARG A 92 11.12 -20.47 -9.47
N TYR A 93 9.85 -20.74 -9.14
CA TYR A 93 8.71 -20.03 -9.73
C TYR A 93 8.64 -18.58 -9.26
N LEU A 94 8.92 -18.29 -7.99
CA LEU A 94 8.99 -16.91 -7.49
C LEU A 94 10.08 -16.10 -8.18
N THR A 95 11.28 -16.67 -8.33
CA THR A 95 12.39 -16.03 -9.05
C THR A 95 12.05 -15.80 -10.51
N PHE A 96 11.43 -16.80 -11.15
CA PHE A 96 10.98 -16.70 -12.53
C PHE A 96 9.94 -15.59 -12.73
N MET A 97 8.88 -15.58 -11.92
CA MET A 97 7.83 -14.57 -11.97
C MET A 97 8.37 -13.16 -11.69
N THR A 98 9.21 -13.01 -10.66
CA THR A 98 9.83 -11.72 -10.31
C THR A 98 10.69 -11.19 -11.46
N THR A 99 11.46 -12.07 -12.10
CA THR A 99 12.28 -11.72 -13.27
C THR A 99 11.41 -11.29 -14.45
N LEU A 100 10.33 -12.01 -14.74
CA LEU A 100 9.40 -11.67 -15.82
C LEU A 100 8.73 -10.32 -15.59
N LEU A 101 8.19 -10.09 -14.40
CA LEU A 101 7.56 -8.81 -14.04
C LEU A 101 8.58 -7.67 -14.12
N SER A 102 9.78 -7.86 -13.57
CA SER A 102 10.83 -6.82 -13.60
C SER A 102 11.27 -6.45 -15.02
N ARG A 103 11.27 -7.43 -15.95
CA ARG A 103 11.75 -7.22 -17.32
C ARG A 103 10.67 -6.74 -18.28
N TYR A 104 9.44 -7.20 -18.11
CA TYR A 104 8.36 -7.00 -19.09
C TYR A 104 7.23 -6.10 -18.60
N SER A 105 7.21 -5.69 -17.33
CA SER A 105 6.27 -4.68 -16.85
C SER A 105 6.72 -3.26 -17.18
N ILE A 106 5.76 -2.35 -17.28
CA ILE A 106 6.03 -0.92 -17.42
C ILE A 106 6.63 -0.39 -16.11
N PRO A 107 7.74 0.33 -16.14
CA PRO A 107 8.42 0.79 -14.91
C PRO A 107 7.72 2.00 -14.29
N TYR A 108 6.54 1.79 -13.69
CA TYR A 108 5.75 2.85 -13.03
C TYR A 108 6.48 3.53 -11.88
N PHE A 109 7.48 2.87 -11.28
CA PHE A 109 8.35 3.44 -10.26
C PHE A 109 9.28 4.54 -10.79
N SER A 110 9.50 4.61 -12.10
CA SER A 110 10.41 5.58 -12.71
C SER A 110 9.70 6.91 -12.97
N PRO A 111 10.25 8.06 -12.55
CA PRO A 111 9.73 9.38 -12.89
C PRO A 111 9.70 9.67 -14.40
N ARG A 112 10.35 8.83 -15.21
CA ARG A 112 10.26 8.90 -16.68
C ARG A 112 8.90 8.46 -17.20
N TYR A 113 8.15 7.68 -16.42
CA TYR A 113 6.79 7.30 -16.75
C TYR A 113 5.82 8.43 -16.33
N MET A 114 5.14 9.03 -17.30
CA MET A 114 4.17 10.12 -17.09
C MET A 114 2.93 9.91 -17.98
N GLY A 115 2.47 8.66 -18.08
CA GLY A 115 1.41 8.24 -19.01
C GLY A 115 0.02 8.22 -18.38
N HIS A 116 -0.32 7.08 -17.78
CA HIS A 116 -1.63 6.85 -17.15
C HIS A 116 -1.57 7.11 -15.63
N MET A 117 -2.70 6.90 -14.94
CA MET A 117 -2.85 7.02 -13.48
C MET A 117 -2.14 5.88 -12.72
N CYS A 118 -0.86 5.67 -13.01
CA CYS A 118 -0.04 4.62 -12.43
C CYS A 118 1.27 5.22 -11.93
N PHE A 119 1.57 4.97 -10.66
CA PHE A 119 2.76 5.44 -9.96
C PHE A 119 3.26 4.36 -9.01
N ASP A 120 4.41 4.57 -8.38
CA ASP A 120 4.88 3.70 -7.31
C ASP A 120 3.85 3.62 -6.18
N ASN A 121 3.65 2.42 -5.63
CA ASN A 121 2.71 2.22 -4.54
C ASN A 121 3.34 2.68 -3.22
N SER A 122 2.54 3.25 -2.33
CA SER A 122 3.03 3.64 -1.01
C SER A 122 3.34 2.40 -0.16
N LEU A 123 4.47 2.43 0.55
CA LEU A 123 4.90 1.40 1.49
C LEU A 123 3.83 1.06 2.54
N PRO A 124 3.12 2.03 3.17
CA PRO A 124 2.04 1.70 4.09
C PRO A 124 0.92 0.88 3.46
N ALA A 125 0.51 1.19 2.22
CA ALA A 125 -0.52 0.43 1.53
C ALA A 125 -0.03 -0.98 1.18
N THR A 126 1.17 -1.13 0.62
CA THR A 126 1.74 -2.44 0.28
C THR A 126 1.94 -3.32 1.50
N LEU A 127 2.53 -2.77 2.58
CA LEU A 127 2.77 -3.52 3.82
C LEU A 127 1.46 -3.86 4.53
N GLY A 128 0.51 -2.91 4.62
CA GLY A 128 -0.81 -3.16 5.22
C GLY A 128 -1.57 -4.27 4.49
N TYR A 129 -1.55 -4.27 3.15
CA TYR A 129 -2.16 -5.31 2.34
C TYR A 129 -1.52 -6.68 2.57
N LEU A 130 -0.18 -6.75 2.62
CA LEU A 130 0.54 -8.01 2.90
C LEU A 130 0.22 -8.56 4.30
N VAL A 131 0.17 -7.71 5.32
CA VAL A 131 -0.20 -8.11 6.70
C VAL A 131 -1.61 -8.69 6.73
N ALA A 132 -2.57 -8.02 6.09
CA ALA A 132 -3.95 -8.49 6.02
C ALA A 132 -4.05 -9.80 5.22
N MET A 133 -3.35 -9.91 4.09
CA MET A 133 -3.36 -11.11 3.24
C MET A 133 -2.88 -12.36 4.00
N LEU A 134 -1.89 -12.23 4.89
CA LEU A 134 -1.40 -13.35 5.70
C LEU A 134 -2.42 -13.85 6.75
N HIS A 135 -3.42 -13.04 7.07
CA HIS A 135 -4.58 -13.41 7.90
C HIS A 135 -5.82 -13.78 7.08
N ASN A 136 -5.82 -13.44 5.78
CA ASN A 136 -6.87 -13.73 4.81
C ASN A 136 -8.33 -13.46 5.32
N PRO A 137 -8.62 -12.27 5.86
CA PRO A 137 -9.95 -11.96 6.36
C PRO A 137 -10.96 -11.79 5.22
N ASN A 138 -12.22 -12.13 5.48
CA ASN A 138 -13.32 -11.95 4.53
C ASN A 138 -14.33 -10.92 5.03
N ASN A 139 -14.22 -9.68 4.53
CA ASN A 139 -15.03 -8.53 4.96
C ASN A 139 -16.53 -8.62 4.65
N VAL A 140 -16.99 -9.62 3.89
CA VAL A 140 -18.44 -9.83 3.67
C VAL A 140 -19.17 -10.26 4.94
N ALA A 141 -18.47 -10.94 5.86
CA ALA A 141 -19.02 -11.49 7.08
C ALA A 141 -18.15 -11.09 8.27
N VAL A 142 -18.73 -10.37 9.23
CA VAL A 142 -18.02 -9.81 10.39
C VAL A 142 -17.35 -10.90 11.23
N GLU A 143 -17.93 -12.09 11.33
CA GLU A 143 -17.33 -13.23 12.04
C GLU A 143 -16.02 -13.73 11.40
N ALA A 144 -15.86 -13.55 10.09
CA ALA A 144 -14.66 -13.94 9.35
C ALA A 144 -13.62 -12.81 9.23
N SER A 145 -13.91 -11.62 9.78
CA SER A 145 -13.11 -10.41 9.58
C SER A 145 -13.38 -9.32 10.63
N PRO A 146 -13.53 -9.63 11.93
CA PRO A 146 -14.07 -8.68 12.91
C PRO A 146 -13.26 -7.40 13.00
N LEU A 147 -11.93 -7.51 12.90
CA LEU A 147 -11.03 -6.37 12.88
C LEU A 147 -11.11 -5.62 11.55
N THR A 148 -10.97 -6.30 10.41
CA THR A 148 -10.89 -5.62 9.10
C THR A 148 -12.23 -5.08 8.61
N SER A 149 -13.37 -5.65 9.03
CA SER A 149 -14.69 -5.02 8.86
C SER A 149 -14.77 -3.69 9.61
N TYR A 150 -14.23 -3.61 10.84
CA TYR A 150 -14.18 -2.36 11.59
C TYR A 150 -13.21 -1.35 10.97
N VAL A 151 -12.05 -1.80 10.50
CA VAL A 151 -11.10 -0.96 9.77
C VAL A 151 -11.75 -0.37 8.50
N GLU A 152 -12.49 -1.18 7.74
CA GLU A 152 -13.23 -0.70 6.56
C GLU A 152 -14.29 0.34 6.93
N TYR A 153 -15.03 0.12 8.03
CA TYR A 153 -15.94 1.13 8.57
C TYR A 153 -15.20 2.44 8.87
N CYS A 154 -14.05 2.39 9.54
CA CYS A 154 -13.23 3.58 9.81
C CYS A 154 -12.78 4.28 8.52
N VAL A 155 -12.36 3.53 7.49
CA VAL A 155 -12.00 4.10 6.18
C VAL A 155 -13.20 4.80 5.54
N GLY A 156 -14.39 4.18 5.57
CA GLY A 156 -15.62 4.81 5.09
C GLY A 156 -15.93 6.13 5.78
N GLN A 157 -15.76 6.19 7.10
CA GLN A 157 -15.92 7.43 7.88
C GLN A 157 -14.87 8.48 7.52
N GLN A 158 -13.60 8.09 7.32
CA GLN A 158 -12.53 9.00 6.89
C GLN A 158 -12.81 9.60 5.51
N LEU A 159 -13.30 8.79 4.56
CA LEU A 159 -13.71 9.26 3.23
C LEU A 159 -14.89 10.23 3.31
N CYS A 160 -15.89 9.92 4.13
CA CYS A 160 -17.00 10.84 4.37
C CYS A 160 -16.50 12.19 4.90
N LYS A 161 -15.63 12.17 5.92
CA LYS A 161 -15.03 13.37 6.51
C LYS A 161 -14.26 14.20 5.48
N MET A 162 -13.43 13.54 4.66
CA MET A 162 -12.63 14.17 3.62
C MET A 162 -13.50 14.90 2.58
N LEU A 163 -14.67 14.35 2.25
CA LEU A 163 -15.62 14.95 1.30
C LEU A 163 -16.56 15.99 1.94
N GLY A 164 -16.43 16.25 3.24
CA GLY A 164 -17.30 17.18 3.97
C GLY A 164 -18.68 16.62 4.33
N TYR A 165 -18.84 15.30 4.28
CA TYR A 165 -20.04 14.62 4.75
C TYR A 165 -20.02 14.44 6.27
N ARG A 166 -21.22 14.36 6.86
CA ARG A 166 -21.38 14.25 8.32
C ARG A 166 -20.97 12.88 8.82
N THR A 167 -20.02 12.87 9.74
CA THR A 167 -19.48 11.66 10.35
C THR A 167 -20.25 11.27 11.61
N GLN A 168 -20.11 10.02 12.07
CA GLN A 168 -20.71 9.55 13.31
C GLN A 168 -20.26 10.38 14.54
N GLU A 169 -19.01 10.83 14.58
CA GLU A 169 -18.43 11.64 15.67
C GLU A 169 -19.17 12.99 15.80
N GLU A 170 -19.41 13.67 14.69
CA GLU A 170 -20.09 14.98 14.65
C GLU A 170 -21.58 14.88 15.04
N LEU A 171 -22.19 13.70 14.88
CA LEU A 171 -23.57 13.43 15.29
C LEU A 171 -23.70 13.15 16.78
N SER A 172 -22.66 12.62 17.43
CA SER A 172 -22.64 12.40 18.89
C SER A 172 -22.46 13.69 19.70
N GLU A 173 -21.95 14.76 19.09
CA GLU A 173 -21.66 16.04 19.77
C GLU A 173 -22.79 17.09 19.64
N GLY A 174 -23.83 16.83 18.83
CA GLY A 174 -24.87 17.81 18.49
C GLY A 174 -26.31 17.37 18.79
N ASN A 175 -27.11 18.27 19.37
CA ASN A 175 -28.52 18.07 19.73
C ASN A 175 -29.48 18.16 18.51
N ASN A 176 -29.12 17.56 17.38
CA ASN A 176 -29.83 17.76 16.10
C ASN A 176 -30.85 16.66 15.80
N VAL A 177 -32.13 17.07 15.78
CA VAL A 177 -33.35 16.23 15.70
C VAL A 177 -33.58 15.58 14.33
N ARG A 178 -32.75 15.85 13.31
CA ARG A 178 -32.80 15.18 12.00
C ARG A 178 -31.41 15.18 11.36
N SER A 179 -30.64 14.10 11.51
CA SER A 179 -29.35 13.98 10.84
C SER A 179 -29.26 12.71 10.00
N TYR A 180 -29.04 12.85 8.70
CA TYR A 180 -28.59 11.75 7.88
C TYR A 180 -27.16 11.39 8.30
N LYS A 181 -26.93 10.10 8.54
CA LYS A 181 -25.60 9.54 8.81
C LYS A 181 -24.98 9.16 7.47
N SER A 182 -23.82 9.73 7.16
CA SER A 182 -23.07 9.30 5.98
C SER A 182 -22.31 8.01 6.29
N TRP A 183 -22.24 7.15 5.28
CA TRP A 183 -21.56 5.86 5.32
C TRP A 183 -20.92 5.61 3.96
N GLY A 184 -19.82 4.87 3.96
CA GLY A 184 -19.13 4.41 2.76
C GLY A 184 -18.40 3.11 3.06
N HIS A 185 -18.04 2.40 1.99
CA HIS A 185 -17.27 1.16 2.05
C HIS A 185 -16.32 1.09 0.84
N VAL A 186 -15.45 0.08 0.83
CA VAL A 186 -14.53 -0.17 -0.28
C VAL A 186 -15.21 -1.07 -1.31
N THR A 187 -15.17 -0.68 -2.57
CA THR A 187 -15.58 -1.51 -3.71
C THR A 187 -14.35 -2.10 -4.41
N CYS A 188 -14.55 -3.02 -5.35
CA CYS A 188 -13.43 -3.58 -6.11
C CYS A 188 -12.75 -2.54 -7.04
N ASP A 189 -13.53 -1.58 -7.53
CA ASP A 189 -13.05 -0.45 -8.34
C ASP A 189 -14.12 0.66 -8.43
N GLY A 190 -13.77 1.75 -9.11
CA GLY A 190 -14.66 2.90 -9.30
C GLY A 190 -15.85 2.66 -10.25
N SER A 191 -15.78 1.65 -11.12
CA SER A 191 -16.90 1.28 -11.99
C SER A 191 -18.02 0.64 -11.17
N VAL A 192 -17.67 -0.27 -10.25
CA VAL A 192 -18.65 -0.86 -9.32
C VAL A 192 -19.20 0.18 -8.35
N ALA A 193 -18.37 1.10 -7.84
CA ALA A 193 -18.87 2.21 -7.02
C ALA A 193 -19.91 3.07 -7.75
N ASN A 194 -19.68 3.37 -9.04
CA ASN A 194 -20.65 4.10 -9.86
C ASN A 194 -21.93 3.29 -10.10
N LEU A 195 -21.81 1.98 -10.32
CA LEU A 195 -22.95 1.10 -10.51
C LEU A 195 -23.82 1.04 -9.24
N GLU A 196 -23.22 0.86 -8.07
CA GLU A 196 -23.90 0.84 -6.77
C GLU A 196 -24.58 2.18 -6.46
N ALA A 197 -23.97 3.30 -6.85
CA ALA A 197 -24.56 4.63 -6.68
C ALA A 197 -25.81 4.86 -7.54
N MET A 198 -25.97 4.10 -8.64
CA MET A 198 -27.13 4.17 -9.53
C MET A 198 -28.24 3.16 -9.20
N TRP A 199 -27.94 2.14 -8.40
CA TRP A 199 -28.77 0.95 -8.21
C TRP A 199 -30.10 1.23 -7.48
#